data_AF-A0A239F1S6-F1
#
_entry.id   AF-A0A239F1S6-F1
#
_cell.length_a   1.000
_cell.length_b   1.000
_cell.length_c   1.000
_cell.angle_alpha   90.00
_cell.angle_beta   90.00
_cell.angle_gamma   90.00
#
_symmetry.space_group_name_H-M   'P 1'
#
loop_
_entity.id
_entity.type
_entity.pdbx_description
1 polymer ?
#
loop_
_entity_poly.entity_id
_entity_poly.type
_entity_poly.pdbx_seq_one_letter_code
_entity_poly.pdbx_strand_id
1 'polypeptide(L)'
;MEILALAASALVLILLSRRNVAASKRADAALNVLLAKHAFLQLPTEERARVETRAREIMAQRGQTGEFQHEVERYGWYALAMKELEIAHHAKGTKGWKVVNDPSKAIAPGDPLLNSAAFLLKKRYGFDVSIG
;
A
#
# COMPACT_ATOMS: atom_id res chain seq x y z
N MET A 1 38.25 21.28 -10.24
CA MET A 1 37.35 21.66 -9.13
C MET A 1 35.89 21.68 -9.58
N GLU A 2 35.56 22.35 -10.68
CA GLU A 2 34.17 22.50 -11.18
C GLU A 2 33.49 21.19 -11.59
N ILE A 3 34.20 20.28 -12.28
CA ILE A 3 33.65 18.98 -12.71
C ILE A 3 33.29 18.10 -11.49
N LEU A 4 34.10 18.13 -10.44
CA LEU A 4 33.84 17.40 -9.19
C LEU A 4 32.63 17.99 -8.45
N ALA A 5 32.48 19.32 -8.43
CA ALA A 5 31.33 19.98 -7.82
C ALA A 5 30.01 19.70 -8.56
N LEU A 6 30.04 19.65 -9.90
CA LEU A 6 28.89 19.27 -10.73
C LEU A 6 28.49 17.80 -10.52
N ALA A 7 29.46 16.89 -10.50
CA ALA A 7 29.22 15.47 -10.24
C ALA A 7 28.62 15.22 -8.84
N ALA A 8 29.15 15.89 -7.81
CA ALA A 8 28.62 15.80 -6.45
C ALA A 8 27.18 16.35 -6.37
N SER A 9 26.91 17.49 -7.02
CA SER A 9 25.57 18.08 -7.06
C SER A 9 24.56 17.17 -7.75
N ALA A 10 24.94 16.56 -8.88
CA ALA A 10 24.09 15.60 -9.59
C ALA A 10 23.79 14.36 -8.74
N LEU A 11 24.80 13.83 -8.02
CA LEU A 11 24.61 12.69 -7.12
C LEU A 11 23.63 13.03 -5.97
N VAL A 12 23.76 14.21 -5.35
CA VAL A 12 22.83 14.66 -4.31
C VAL A 12 21.41 14.75 -4.84
N LEU A 13 21.20 15.32 -6.02
CA LEU A 13 19.86 15.40 -6.65
C LEU A 13 19.28 14.01 -6.94
N ILE A 14 20.09 13.07 -7.43
CA ILE A 14 19.68 11.68 -7.66
C ILE A 14 19.25 11.01 -6.34
N LEU A 15 20.03 11.18 -5.28
CA LEU A 15 19.72 10.61 -3.96
C LEU A 15 18.43 11.21 -3.37
N LEU A 16 18.24 12.53 -3.46
CA LEU A 16 17.03 13.20 -3.01
C LEU A 16 15.80 12.75 -3.81
N SER A 17 15.92 12.65 -5.14
CA SER A 17 14.86 12.15 -6.00
C SER A 17 14.45 10.72 -5.62
N ARG A 18 15.43 9.82 -5.47
CA ARG A 18 15.18 8.44 -5.04
C ARG A 18 14.50 8.37 -3.68
N ARG A 19 14.94 9.19 -2.72
CA ARG A 19 14.33 9.28 -1.39
C ARG A 19 12.87 9.74 -1.46
N ASN A 20 12.57 10.75 -2.27
CA ASN A 20 11.20 11.24 -2.45
C ASN A 20 10.29 10.20 -3.10
N VAL A 21 10.78 9.49 -4.12
CA VAL A 21 10.02 8.40 -4.76
C VAL A 21 9.75 7.26 -3.76
N ALA A 22 10.74 6.89 -2.96
CA ALA A 22 10.56 5.85 -1.94
C ALA A 22 9.54 6.28 -0.87
N ALA A 23 9.60 7.53 -0.39
CA ALA A 23 8.63 8.06 0.57
C ALA A 23 7.21 8.07 -0.01
N SER A 24 7.06 8.50 -1.26
CA SER A 24 5.77 8.49 -1.97
C SER A 24 5.18 7.08 -2.07
N LYS A 25 6.00 6.09 -2.46
CA LYS A 25 5.58 4.68 -2.56
C LYS A 25 5.11 4.10 -1.21
N ARG A 26 5.78 4.46 -0.11
CA ARG A 26 5.38 4.04 1.25
C ARG A 26 4.04 4.65 1.65
N ALA A 27 3.83 5.94 1.34
CA ALA A 27 2.55 6.60 1.60
C ALA A 27 1.41 5.98 0.78
N ASP A 28 1.66 5.67 -0.49
CA ASP A 28 0.71 4.95 -1.35
C ASP A 28 0.39 3.54 -0.79
N ALA A 29 1.40 2.82 -0.27
CA ALA A 29 1.19 1.53 0.37
C ALA A 29 0.34 1.64 1.65
N ALA A 30 0.63 2.61 2.51
CA ALA A 30 -0.17 2.87 3.71
C ALA A 30 -1.65 3.18 3.38
N LEU A 31 -1.89 3.99 2.34
CA LEU A 31 -3.24 4.27 1.86
C LEU A 31 -3.94 3.02 1.33
N ASN A 32 -3.27 2.23 0.49
CA ASN A 32 -3.81 0.99 -0.05
C ASN A 32 -4.23 0.02 1.05
N VAL A 33 -3.39 -0.15 2.08
CA VAL A 33 -3.65 -1.03 3.22
C VAL A 33 -4.96 -0.64 3.93
N LEU A 34 -5.13 0.64 4.25
CA LEU A 34 -6.34 1.11 4.94
C LEU A 34 -7.58 1.08 4.04
N LEU A 35 -7.44 1.45 2.77
CA LEU A 35 -8.52 1.35 1.80
C LEU A 35 -8.95 -0.10 1.58
N ALA A 36 -8.01 -1.04 1.51
CA ALA A 36 -8.30 -2.47 1.40
C ALA A 36 -9.00 -3.00 2.64
N LYS A 37 -8.57 -2.62 3.84
CA LYS A 37 -9.30 -2.97 5.07
C LYS A 37 -10.73 -2.47 5.03
N HIS A 38 -10.92 -1.19 4.71
CA HIS A 38 -12.25 -0.58 4.65
C HIS A 38 -13.15 -1.23 3.59
N ALA A 39 -12.63 -1.47 2.38
CA ALA A 39 -13.36 -2.11 1.29
C ALA A 39 -13.68 -3.56 1.61
N PHE A 40 -12.72 -4.32 2.14
CA PHE A 40 -12.87 -5.74 2.46
C PHE A 40 -13.99 -5.99 3.46
N LEU A 41 -14.10 -5.13 4.48
CA LEU A 41 -15.14 -5.23 5.50
C LEU A 41 -16.55 -4.98 4.96
N GLN A 42 -16.69 -4.35 3.79
CA GLN A 42 -17.97 -4.11 3.12
C GLN A 42 -18.34 -5.21 2.14
N LEU A 43 -17.42 -6.12 1.81
CA LEU A 43 -17.67 -7.18 0.84
C LEU A 43 -18.54 -8.30 1.43
N PRO A 44 -19.42 -8.92 0.62
CA PRO A 44 -20.09 -10.17 0.97
C PRO A 44 -19.10 -11.28 1.33
N THR A 45 -19.52 -12.26 2.12
CA THR A 45 -18.67 -13.39 2.57
C THR A 45 -18.01 -14.13 1.41
N GLU A 46 -18.74 -14.37 0.31
CA GLU A 46 -18.20 -15.04 -0.87
C GLU A 46 -17.09 -14.23 -1.55
N GLU A 47 -17.26 -12.91 -1.67
CA GLU A 47 -16.22 -12.04 -2.24
C GLU A 47 -15.01 -11.90 -1.32
N ARG A 48 -15.22 -11.88 0.00
CA ARG A 48 -14.12 -11.90 0.98
C ARG A 48 -13.27 -13.16 0.82
N ALA A 49 -13.89 -14.32 0.65
CA ALA A 49 -13.19 -15.57 0.39
C ALA A 49 -12.41 -15.51 -0.95
N ARG A 50 -13.02 -14.95 -2.01
CA ARG A 50 -12.32 -14.76 -3.30
C ARG A 50 -11.08 -13.86 -3.18
N VAL A 51 -11.19 -12.75 -2.44
CA VAL A 51 -10.05 -11.85 -2.19
C VAL A 51 -8.95 -12.55 -1.41
N GLU A 52 -9.30 -13.30 -0.36
CA GLU A 52 -8.31 -14.02 0.45
C GLU A 52 -7.59 -15.10 -0.38
N THR A 53 -8.32 -15.92 -1.12
CA THR A 53 -7.75 -16.92 -2.02
C THR A 53 -6.81 -16.26 -3.03
N ARG A 54 -7.25 -15.19 -3.68
CA ARG A 54 -6.43 -14.50 -4.67
C ARG A 54 -5.18 -13.87 -4.07
N ALA A 55 -5.27 -13.30 -2.87
CA ALA A 55 -4.11 -12.75 -2.16
C ALA A 55 -3.05 -13.84 -1.90
N ARG A 56 -3.47 -15.02 -1.45
CA ARG A 56 -2.59 -16.17 -1.22
C ARG A 56 -1.96 -16.69 -2.53
N GLU A 57 -2.70 -16.71 -3.62
CA GLU A 57 -2.16 -17.06 -4.95
C GLU A 57 -1.06 -16.07 -5.39
N ILE A 58 -1.30 -14.76 -5.24
CA ILE A 58 -0.32 -13.72 -5.59
C ILE A 58 0.94 -13.87 -4.73
N MET A 59 0.81 -14.15 -3.43
CA MET A 59 1.94 -14.41 -2.55
C MET A 59 2.75 -15.62 -3.02
N ALA A 60 2.06 -16.73 -3.31
CA ALA A 60 2.70 -17.98 -3.73
C ALA A 60 3.49 -17.79 -5.04
N GLN A 61 2.95 -17.05 -6.01
CA GLN A 61 3.64 -16.70 -7.26
C GLN A 61 4.94 -15.89 -7.03
N ARG A 62 5.04 -15.22 -5.88
CA ARG A 62 6.21 -14.40 -5.49
C ARG A 62 7.14 -15.12 -4.52
N GLY A 63 6.95 -16.42 -4.33
CA GLY A 63 7.75 -17.25 -3.43
C GLY A 63 7.49 -16.98 -1.95
N GLN A 64 6.38 -16.33 -1.60
CA GLN A 64 5.92 -16.18 -0.23
C GLN A 64 4.80 -17.18 0.03
N THR A 65 5.04 -18.16 0.89
CA THR A 65 4.05 -19.17 1.28
C THR A 65 3.82 -19.12 2.79
N GLY A 66 2.59 -19.38 3.22
CA GLY A 66 2.21 -19.38 4.64
C GLY A 66 1.08 -18.40 4.97
N GLU A 67 0.93 -18.15 6.26
CA GLU A 67 -0.05 -17.20 6.80
C GLU A 67 0.47 -15.77 6.76
N PHE A 68 -0.45 -14.81 6.72
CA PHE A 68 -0.13 -13.40 6.90
C PHE A 68 0.40 -13.16 8.32
N GLN A 69 1.56 -12.52 8.44
CA GLN A 69 2.23 -12.29 9.72
C GLN A 69 1.54 -11.20 10.55
N HIS A 70 0.93 -10.21 9.89
CA HIS A 70 0.26 -9.09 10.54
C HIS A 70 -0.83 -8.45 9.66
N GLU A 71 -1.71 -7.64 10.25
CA GLU A 71 -2.81 -7.00 9.51
C GLU A 71 -2.31 -6.17 8.34
N VAL A 72 -1.23 -5.40 8.54
CA VAL A 72 -0.66 -4.53 7.50
C VAL A 72 -0.25 -5.31 6.25
N GLU A 73 0.36 -6.49 6.42
CA GLU A 73 0.74 -7.37 5.32
C GLU A 73 -0.51 -7.94 4.66
N ARG A 74 -1.43 -8.49 5.46
CA ARG A 74 -2.69 -9.07 4.96
C ARG A 74 -3.45 -8.09 4.07
N TYR A 75 -3.73 -6.89 4.57
CA TYR A 75 -4.48 -5.90 3.81
C TYR A 75 -3.66 -5.28 2.66
N GLY A 76 -2.33 -5.28 2.77
CA GLY A 76 -1.44 -4.96 1.67
C GLY A 76 -1.60 -5.93 0.49
N TRP A 77 -1.64 -7.24 0.76
CA TRP A 77 -1.93 -8.26 -0.25
C TRP A 77 -3.37 -8.20 -0.74
N TYR A 78 -4.34 -7.90 0.13
CA TYR A 78 -5.74 -7.74 -0.29
C TYR A 78 -5.91 -6.56 -1.25
N ALA A 79 -5.16 -5.47 -1.08
CA ALA A 79 -5.18 -4.36 -2.04
C ALA A 79 -4.76 -4.81 -3.45
N LEU A 80 -3.76 -5.69 -3.56
CA LEU A 80 -3.33 -6.26 -4.84
C LEU A 80 -4.37 -7.23 -5.41
N ALA A 81 -4.91 -8.11 -4.57
CA ALA A 81 -5.95 -9.04 -4.96
C ALA A 81 -7.22 -8.31 -5.46
N MET A 82 -7.69 -7.31 -4.72
CA MET A 82 -8.82 -6.47 -5.13
C MET A 82 -8.55 -5.73 -6.43
N LYS A 83 -7.32 -5.27 -6.66
CA LYS A 83 -6.94 -4.68 -7.94
C LYS A 83 -7.06 -5.68 -9.09
N GLU A 84 -6.56 -6.90 -8.93
CA GLU A 84 -6.64 -7.94 -9.97
C GLU A 84 -8.06 -8.48 -10.18
N LEU A 85 -8.89 -8.44 -9.14
CA LEU A 85 -10.31 -8.81 -9.19
C LEU A 85 -11.22 -7.65 -9.61
N GLU A 86 -10.66 -6.49 -9.96
CA GLU A 86 -11.39 -5.27 -10.34
C GLU A 86 -12.39 -4.76 -9.28
N ILE A 87 -12.16 -5.07 -8.01
CA ILE A 87 -12.96 -4.61 -6.88
C ILE A 87 -12.52 -3.20 -6.49
N ALA A 88 -13.42 -2.22 -6.59
CA ALA A 88 -13.13 -0.83 -6.24
C ALA A 88 -13.19 -0.59 -4.71
N HIS A 89 -12.32 0.28 -4.19
CA HIS A 89 -12.37 0.71 -2.77
C HIS A 89 -13.44 1.77 -2.46
N HIS A 90 -14.29 2.13 -3.43
CA HIS A 90 -15.39 3.12 -3.33
C HIS A 90 -15.05 4.55 -2.86
N ALA A 91 -13.79 4.86 -2.53
CA ALA A 91 -13.31 6.21 -2.22
C ALA A 91 -13.47 7.17 -3.42
N LYS A 92 -14.51 8.01 -3.40
CA LYS A 92 -14.79 9.00 -4.46
C LYS A 92 -13.57 9.91 -4.69
N GLY A 93 -13.13 10.06 -5.94
CA GLY A 93 -12.03 10.97 -6.30
C GLY A 93 -10.61 10.39 -6.16
N THR A 94 -10.47 9.09 -5.90
CA THR A 94 -9.17 8.41 -5.93
C THR A 94 -8.96 7.71 -7.28
N LYS A 95 -7.70 7.64 -7.75
CA LYS A 95 -7.34 7.06 -9.06
C LYS A 95 -7.31 5.51 -9.07
N GLY A 96 -8.09 4.85 -8.20
CA GLY A 96 -8.00 3.42 -7.97
C GLY A 96 -6.78 3.00 -7.14
N TRP A 97 -6.56 1.68 -7.08
CA TRP A 97 -5.47 1.07 -6.33
C TRP A 97 -4.09 1.53 -6.79
N LYS A 98 -3.24 1.88 -5.84
CA LYS A 98 -1.82 2.19 -6.10
C LYS A 98 -1.05 0.91 -6.38
N VAL A 99 -0.06 0.97 -7.27
CA VAL A 99 0.77 -0.20 -7.58
C VAL A 99 1.87 -0.33 -6.54
N VAL A 100 1.75 -1.34 -5.69
CA VAL A 100 2.76 -1.70 -4.68
C VAL A 100 3.35 -3.04 -5.06
N ASN A 101 4.67 -3.10 -5.26
CA ASN A 101 5.29 -4.34 -5.71
C ASN A 101 5.25 -5.40 -4.60
N ASP A 102 5.69 -5.10 -3.40
CA ASP A 102 5.77 -6.09 -2.31
C ASP A 102 5.23 -5.46 -1.02
N PRO A 103 3.96 -5.68 -0.67
CA PRO A 103 3.34 -5.03 0.49
C PRO A 103 4.06 -5.30 1.80
N SER A 104 4.63 -6.50 2.00
CA SER A 104 5.36 -6.85 3.23
C SER A 104 6.65 -6.05 3.43
N LYS A 105 7.21 -5.49 2.34
CA LYS A 105 8.40 -4.61 2.38
C LYS A 105 8.07 -3.13 2.23
N ALA A 106 6.86 -2.82 1.77
CA ALA A 106 6.49 -1.45 1.43
C ALA A 106 6.10 -0.63 2.67
N ILE A 107 5.53 -1.26 3.70
CA ILE A 107 5.11 -0.57 4.91
C ILE A 107 5.13 -1.54 6.10
N ALA A 108 5.72 -1.11 7.21
CA ALA A 108 5.84 -1.94 8.42
C ALA A 108 4.65 -1.71 9.37
N PRO A 109 4.33 -2.67 10.26
CA PRO A 109 3.45 -2.42 11.40
C PRO A 109 3.92 -1.24 12.24
N GLY A 110 2.99 -0.40 12.69
CA GLY A 110 3.30 0.79 13.51
C GLY A 110 3.93 1.96 12.75
N ASP A 111 4.08 1.88 11.42
CA ASP A 111 4.62 2.99 10.63
C ASP A 111 3.75 4.25 10.77
N PRO A 112 4.33 5.44 11.10
CA PRO A 112 3.56 6.69 11.24
C PRO A 112 2.75 7.10 10.00
N LEU A 113 3.12 6.59 8.82
CA LEU A 113 2.36 6.81 7.59
C LEU A 113 0.98 6.16 7.63
N LEU A 114 0.79 5.07 8.40
CA LEU A 114 -0.53 4.46 8.60
C LEU A 114 -1.46 5.42 9.35
N ASN A 115 -0.98 6.07 10.41
CA ASN A 115 -1.76 7.08 11.14
C ASN A 115 -2.07 8.30 10.28
N SER A 116 -1.08 8.75 9.50
CA SER A 116 -1.24 9.88 8.57
C SER A 116 -2.26 9.56 7.48
N ALA A 117 -2.23 8.34 6.95
CA ALA A 117 -3.18 7.85 5.96
C ALA A 117 -4.59 7.70 6.55
N ALA A 118 -4.73 7.15 7.75
CA ALA A 118 -6.01 7.05 8.46
C ALA A 118 -6.64 8.43 8.69
N PHE A 119 -5.84 9.39 9.17
CA PHE A 119 -6.27 10.78 9.33
C PHE A 119 -6.72 11.39 8.00
N LEU A 120 -5.96 11.18 6.92
CA LEU A 120 -6.33 11.66 5.58
C LEU A 120 -7.66 11.05 5.11
N LEU A 121 -7.84 9.74 5.28
CA LEU A 121 -9.05 9.04 4.86
C LEU A 121 -10.29 9.53 5.62
N LYS A 122 -10.16 9.71 6.93
CA LYS A 122 -11.22 10.29 7.77
C LYS A 122 -11.55 11.71 7.33
N LYS A 123 -10.54 12.57 7.16
CA LYS A 123 -10.73 13.99 6.83
C LYS A 123 -11.28 14.22 5.42
N ARG A 124 -10.83 13.45 4.43
CA ARG A 124 -11.18 13.67 3.01
C ARG A 124 -12.38 12.86 2.55
N TYR A 125 -12.55 11.65 3.08
CA TYR A 125 -13.55 10.70 2.57
C TYR A 125 -14.54 10.25 3.65
N GLY A 126 -14.34 10.62 4.92
CA GLY A 126 -15.22 10.26 6.02
C GLY A 126 -15.05 8.81 6.50
N PHE A 127 -14.00 8.12 6.08
CA PHE A 127 -13.75 6.73 6.49
C PHE A 127 -13.02 6.69 7.83
N ASP A 128 -13.65 6.10 8.85
CA ASP A 128 -12.99 5.80 10.11
C ASP A 128 -12.42 4.38 10.05
N VAL A 129 -11.14 4.29 9.69
CA VAL A 129 -10.42 3.02 9.55
C VAL A 129 -9.04 3.13 10.20
N SER A 130 -8.69 2.12 10.98
CA SER A 130 -7.39 1.96 11.62
C SER A 130 -6.87 0.55 11.37
N ILE A 131 -5.56 0.36 11.54
CA ILE A 131 -4.92 -0.95 11.42
C ILE A 131 -4.06 -1.23 12.64
N GLY A 132 -4.15 -2.47 13.14
CA GLY A 132 -3.36 -2.97 14.25
C GLY A 132 -1.95 -3.40 13.84
#